data_AF-A0A9P7KT58-F1
#
_entry.id   AF-A0A9P7KT58-F1
#
_cell.length_a   1.000
_cell.length_b   1.000
_cell.length_c   1.000
_cell.angle_alpha   90.00
_cell.angle_beta   90.00
_cell.angle_gamma   90.00
#
_symmetry.space_group_name_H-M   'P 1'
#
loop_
_entity.id
_entity.type
_entity.pdbx_description
1 polymer ?
#
loop_
_entity_poly.entity_id
_entity_poly.type
_entity_poly.pdbx_seq_one_letter_code
_entity_poly.pdbx_strand_id
1 'polypeptide(L)'
;MNSEYIYAKVSERYGSAAKGSDAKYSNTVAKAFGYSEEELASIPKDANLGLSCGTPLATATLREGEVVIDLGSGAGLDVFLSAKKVGPSGKAIGDMLAKAMALKADHNMNNVEFVESRITNIALEDNIADCIISNCVINLVPRDEKQQVFNEIFRLLKPGGRVAISDILAKKPVSDHIKNSMALYVGCIAGASQVFEYEQYVRNAGFEDPLIADTGSDLNVYLDDSAGGCCSATKTMASDLNGEDLNDWFGSFTIYGIKKTSLQTLQDYSLSPEPIQTLITTATMVSLSYVIYALSAIASVQACKKTCTATGDSGTTCSYSCSQVCSSISANSARNTFLAALQNGGNSCSAVGTSGVQCRKTSKFGSCYDHYWSCGSGC
;
A
#
# COMPACT_ATOMS: atom_id res chain seq x y z
N MET A 1 -24.81 2.99 -9.82
CA MET A 1 -25.11 4.39 -9.48
C MET A 1 -24.57 5.28 -10.60
N ASN A 2 -25.24 6.37 -10.98
CA ASN A 2 -24.70 7.26 -12.03
C ASN A 2 -23.63 8.21 -11.46
N SER A 3 -22.74 8.74 -12.32
CA SER A 3 -21.61 9.58 -11.90
C SER A 3 -22.03 10.84 -11.15
N GLU A 4 -23.06 11.55 -11.62
CA GLU A 4 -23.51 12.81 -11.03
C GLU A 4 -23.98 12.60 -9.57
N TYR A 5 -24.75 11.54 -9.33
CA TYR A 5 -25.20 11.17 -7.99
C TYR A 5 -24.04 10.77 -7.07
N ILE A 6 -23.07 10.03 -7.59
CA ILE A 6 -21.85 9.67 -6.85
C ILE A 6 -21.11 10.94 -6.41
N TYR A 7 -20.82 11.85 -7.34
CA TYR A 7 -20.10 13.08 -7.02
C TYR A 7 -20.84 13.95 -6.02
N ALA A 8 -22.16 14.10 -6.16
CA ALA A 8 -22.96 14.84 -5.20
C ALA A 8 -22.85 14.26 -3.78
N LYS A 9 -22.92 12.93 -3.64
CA LYS A 9 -22.86 12.24 -2.34
C LYS A 9 -21.47 12.26 -1.71
N VAL A 10 -20.43 12.10 -2.53
CA VAL A 10 -19.03 12.26 -2.08
C VAL A 10 -18.81 13.70 -1.62
N SER A 11 -19.18 14.70 -2.41
CA SER A 11 -19.02 16.11 -2.04
C SER A 11 -19.77 16.47 -0.75
N GLU A 12 -20.99 15.96 -0.57
CA GLU A 12 -21.79 16.16 0.65
C GLU A 12 -21.08 15.57 1.89
N ARG A 13 -20.60 14.34 1.80
CA ARG A 13 -19.95 13.62 2.90
C ARG A 13 -18.63 14.29 3.31
N TYR A 14 -17.73 14.51 2.35
CA TYR A 14 -16.40 15.03 2.62
C TYR A 14 -16.43 16.53 2.92
N GLY A 15 -17.35 17.29 2.31
CA GLY A 15 -17.63 18.68 2.67
C GLY A 15 -18.15 18.83 4.11
N SER A 16 -18.91 17.84 4.61
CA SER A 16 -19.33 17.82 6.02
C SER A 16 -18.18 17.49 6.97
N ALA A 17 -17.33 16.51 6.62
CA ALA A 17 -16.14 16.16 7.41
C ALA A 17 -15.15 17.34 7.52
N ALA A 18 -15.03 18.15 6.48
CA ALA A 18 -14.18 19.35 6.51
C ALA A 18 -14.64 20.40 7.54
N LYS A 19 -15.95 20.47 7.86
CA LYS A 19 -16.52 21.46 8.79
C LYS A 19 -16.27 21.15 10.27
N GLY A 20 -15.82 19.95 10.60
CA GLY A 20 -15.46 19.57 11.97
C GLY A 20 -15.11 18.10 12.06
N SER A 21 -13.91 17.81 12.56
CA SER A 21 -13.48 16.46 12.93
C SER A 21 -13.05 16.46 14.40
N ASP A 22 -13.33 15.36 15.10
CA ASP A 22 -12.76 15.13 16.43
C ASP A 22 -11.25 14.88 16.27
N ALA A 23 -10.43 15.70 16.92
CA ALA A 23 -8.96 15.63 16.81
C ALA A 23 -8.38 14.34 17.39
N LYS A 24 -9.02 13.76 18.42
CA LYS A 24 -8.59 12.48 19.02
C LYS A 24 -8.88 11.33 18.06
N TYR A 25 -10.06 11.30 17.45
CA TYR A 25 -10.39 10.32 16.41
C TYR A 25 -9.42 10.44 15.22
N SER A 26 -9.25 11.64 14.69
CA SER A 26 -8.43 11.89 13.49
C SER A 26 -6.98 11.47 13.70
N ASN A 27 -6.43 11.70 14.90
CA ASN A 27 -5.08 11.27 15.24
C ASN A 27 -4.96 9.75 15.44
N THR A 28 -5.96 9.08 16.02
CA THR A 28 -5.97 7.62 16.15
C THR A 28 -5.93 6.96 14.78
N VAL A 29 -6.78 7.42 13.86
CA VAL A 29 -6.84 6.92 12.47
C VAL A 29 -5.50 7.14 11.76
N ALA A 30 -4.98 8.38 11.78
CA ALA A 30 -3.71 8.67 11.11
C ALA A 30 -2.54 7.80 11.63
N LYS A 31 -2.42 7.61 12.96
CA LYS A 31 -1.37 6.75 13.53
C LYS A 31 -1.53 5.29 13.10
N ALA A 32 -2.76 4.77 13.06
CA ALA A 32 -3.02 3.40 12.60
C ALA A 32 -2.56 3.18 11.15
N PHE A 33 -2.55 4.22 10.33
CA PHE A 33 -2.16 4.18 8.93
C PHE A 33 -0.74 4.66 8.62
N GLY A 34 0.08 4.84 9.67
CA GLY A 34 1.54 5.01 9.53
C GLY A 34 2.08 6.42 9.72
N TYR A 35 1.23 7.40 10.06
CA TYR A 35 1.71 8.75 10.37
C TYR A 35 2.31 8.81 11.78
N SER A 36 3.52 9.36 11.89
CA SER A 36 4.18 9.55 13.18
C SER A 36 3.57 10.71 13.98
N GLU A 37 3.76 10.70 15.30
CA GLU A 37 3.36 11.84 16.15
C GLU A 37 4.08 13.12 15.76
N GLU A 38 5.35 13.00 15.38
CA GLU A 38 6.15 14.13 14.91
C GLU A 38 5.56 14.73 13.64
N GLU A 39 5.23 13.92 12.62
CA GLU A 39 4.62 14.40 11.38
C GLU A 39 3.31 15.15 11.63
N LEU A 40 2.41 14.57 12.44
CA LEU A 40 1.12 15.17 12.78
C LEU A 40 1.26 16.46 13.59
N ALA A 41 2.23 16.55 14.49
CA ALA A 41 2.52 17.77 15.24
C ALA A 41 3.12 18.87 14.36
N SER A 42 3.62 18.51 13.18
CA SER A 42 4.39 19.39 12.31
C SER A 42 3.54 20.11 11.25
N ILE A 43 2.27 19.77 11.13
CA ILE A 43 1.31 20.34 10.16
C ILE A 43 0.18 21.10 10.86
N PRO A 44 -0.62 21.91 10.13
CA PRO A 44 -1.80 22.55 10.70
C PRO A 44 -2.75 21.51 11.32
N LYS A 45 -3.21 21.75 12.56
CA LYS A 45 -4.02 20.77 13.31
C LYS A 45 -5.29 20.36 12.56
N ASP A 46 -5.91 21.29 11.85
CA ASP A 46 -7.16 21.06 11.14
C ASP A 46 -6.97 20.46 9.74
N ALA A 47 -5.72 20.16 9.34
CA ALA A 47 -5.42 19.45 8.11
C ALA A 47 -5.74 17.95 8.21
N ASN A 48 -5.70 17.37 9.42
CA ASN A 48 -6.05 15.98 9.65
C ASN A 48 -7.57 15.80 9.83
N LEU A 49 -8.25 15.29 8.80
CA LEU A 49 -9.68 15.01 8.84
C LEU A 49 -10.04 13.60 9.34
N GLY A 50 -9.05 12.72 9.58
CA GLY A 50 -9.29 11.34 10.00
C GLY A 50 -9.90 10.45 8.91
N LEU A 51 -9.60 10.73 7.63
CA LEU A 51 -10.17 10.04 6.46
C LEU A 51 -9.12 9.24 5.68
N SER A 52 -7.92 9.09 6.24
CA SER A 52 -6.79 8.43 5.58
C SER A 52 -6.92 6.91 5.65
N CYS A 53 -6.36 6.23 4.65
CA CYS A 53 -6.32 4.76 4.58
C CYS A 53 -4.95 4.13 4.42
N GLY A 54 -3.92 4.96 4.52
CA GLY A 54 -2.52 4.59 4.43
C GLY A 54 -1.66 5.84 4.33
N THR A 55 -0.35 5.67 4.12
CA THR A 55 0.59 6.79 4.01
C THR A 55 1.37 6.66 2.71
N PRO A 56 0.88 7.22 1.58
CA PRO A 56 1.59 7.12 0.29
C PRO A 56 2.98 7.77 0.36
N LEU A 57 3.19 8.72 1.27
CA LEU A 57 4.49 9.35 1.54
C LEU A 57 5.58 8.36 1.96
N ALA A 58 5.23 7.23 2.56
CA ALA A 58 6.19 6.22 2.98
C ALA A 58 6.89 5.55 1.79
N THR A 59 6.21 5.48 0.63
CA THR A 59 6.73 4.86 -0.59
C THR A 59 7.06 5.88 -1.68
N ALA A 60 6.56 7.10 -1.56
CA ALA A 60 6.86 8.21 -2.46
C ALA A 60 8.34 8.60 -2.49
N THR A 61 9.15 8.30 -1.45
CA THR A 61 10.60 8.60 -1.42
C THR A 61 10.97 10.03 -1.87
N LEU A 62 10.20 11.01 -1.40
CA LEU A 62 10.33 12.42 -1.78
C LEU A 62 11.73 12.98 -1.52
N ARG A 63 12.18 13.86 -2.42
CA ARG A 63 13.50 14.49 -2.37
C ARG A 63 13.38 16.01 -2.34
N GLU A 64 14.38 16.66 -1.78
CA GLU A 64 14.47 18.12 -1.78
C GLU A 64 14.46 18.67 -3.22
N GLY A 65 13.71 19.75 -3.44
CA GLY A 65 13.56 20.38 -4.75
C GLY A 65 12.50 19.76 -5.68
N GLU A 66 11.88 18.64 -5.30
CA GLU A 66 10.86 18.00 -6.14
C GLU A 66 9.52 18.77 -6.16
N VAL A 67 8.81 18.66 -7.28
CA VAL A 67 7.40 19.02 -7.41
C VAL A 67 6.54 17.79 -7.15
N VAL A 68 5.66 17.88 -6.15
CA VAL A 68 4.79 16.80 -5.71
C VAL A 68 3.33 17.23 -5.87
N ILE A 69 2.51 16.36 -6.44
CA ILE A 69 1.05 16.56 -6.51
C ILE A 69 0.37 15.51 -5.63
N ASP A 70 -0.52 15.95 -4.75
CA ASP A 70 -1.40 15.11 -3.94
C ASP A 70 -2.82 15.15 -4.50
N LEU A 71 -3.36 13.99 -4.86
CA LEU A 71 -4.69 13.82 -5.43
C LEU A 71 -5.75 13.54 -4.35
N GLY A 72 -6.82 14.31 -4.37
CA GLY A 72 -7.84 14.38 -3.33
C GLY A 72 -7.32 14.92 -1.99
N SER A 73 -6.49 15.96 -2.04
CA SER A 73 -5.73 16.47 -0.88
C SER A 73 -6.54 16.91 0.36
N GLY A 74 -7.86 17.08 0.26
CA GLY A 74 -8.71 17.33 1.41
C GLY A 74 -8.39 18.65 2.13
N ALA A 75 -8.05 18.58 3.42
CA ALA A 75 -7.57 19.74 4.18
C ALA A 75 -6.03 19.91 4.12
N GLY A 76 -5.35 19.12 3.29
CA GLY A 76 -3.94 19.30 2.94
C GLY A 76 -2.94 18.50 3.78
N LEU A 77 -3.36 17.46 4.51
CA LEU A 77 -2.45 16.68 5.38
C LEU A 77 -1.19 16.21 4.64
N ASP A 78 -1.37 15.48 3.53
CA ASP A 78 -0.26 14.93 2.75
C ASP A 78 0.47 16.02 1.95
N VAL A 79 -0.22 17.08 1.52
CA VAL A 79 0.39 18.28 0.90
C VAL A 79 1.35 18.97 1.85
N PHE A 80 0.94 19.25 3.09
CA PHE A 80 1.76 19.96 4.06
C PHE A 80 2.98 19.12 4.47
N LEU A 81 2.81 17.80 4.63
CA LEU A 81 3.93 16.89 4.87
C LEU A 81 4.88 16.84 3.66
N SER A 82 4.35 16.78 2.45
CA SER A 82 5.14 16.82 1.20
C SER A 82 5.98 18.09 1.12
N ALA A 83 5.37 19.25 1.38
CA ALA A 83 6.03 20.55 1.33
C ALA A 83 7.24 20.63 2.27
N LYS A 84 7.18 19.97 3.43
CA LYS A 84 8.30 19.90 4.36
C LYS A 84 9.39 18.96 3.87
N LYS A 85 9.03 17.80 3.30
CA LYS A 85 9.98 16.81 2.77
C LYS A 85 10.74 17.33 1.54
N VAL A 86 10.08 18.08 0.66
CA VAL A 86 10.72 18.66 -0.54
C VAL A 86 11.46 19.97 -0.28
N GLY A 87 11.32 20.54 0.92
CA GLY A 87 12.01 21.76 1.31
C GLY A 87 11.58 23.02 0.53
N PRO A 88 12.24 24.16 0.81
CA PRO A 88 11.84 25.47 0.27
C PRO A 88 12.11 25.61 -1.24
N SER A 89 12.97 24.77 -1.81
CA SER A 89 13.27 24.73 -3.25
C SER A 89 12.29 23.85 -4.04
N GLY A 90 11.55 22.98 -3.36
CA GLY A 90 10.52 22.13 -3.95
C GLY A 90 9.13 22.77 -3.89
N LYS A 91 8.11 22.03 -4.31
CA LYS A 91 6.72 22.48 -4.34
C LYS A 91 5.76 21.32 -4.07
N ALA A 92 4.77 21.53 -3.20
CA ALA A 92 3.67 20.60 -3.01
C ALA A 92 2.36 21.21 -3.51
N ILE A 93 1.62 20.47 -4.33
CA ILE A 93 0.38 20.92 -4.96
C ILE A 93 -0.74 19.97 -4.56
N GLY A 94 -1.86 20.48 -4.08
CA GLY A 94 -3.07 19.69 -3.82
C GLY A 94 -4.26 20.15 -4.65
N ASP A 95 -5.24 19.28 -4.82
CA ASP A 95 -6.51 19.55 -5.49
C ASP A 95 -7.72 19.62 -4.53
N MET A 96 -7.73 20.56 -3.59
CA MET A 96 -8.96 20.89 -2.83
C MET A 96 -8.82 22.25 -2.13
N LEU A 97 -9.89 23.04 -2.14
CA LEU A 97 -9.76 24.50 -2.02
C LEU A 97 -10.03 25.08 -0.63
N ALA A 98 -11.27 25.02 -0.14
CA ALA A 98 -11.71 26.04 0.82
C ALA A 98 -10.96 25.99 2.17
N LYS A 99 -10.85 24.80 2.78
CA LYS A 99 -10.21 24.63 4.08
C LYS A 99 -8.68 24.64 3.97
N ALA A 100 -8.13 23.99 2.95
CA ALA A 100 -6.69 23.88 2.77
C ALA A 100 -6.05 25.25 2.43
N MET A 101 -6.72 26.08 1.62
CA MET A 101 -6.26 27.44 1.34
C MET A 101 -6.26 28.33 2.59
N ALA A 102 -7.26 28.22 3.46
CA ALA A 102 -7.29 28.94 4.73
C ALA A 102 -6.10 28.53 5.63
N LEU A 103 -5.88 27.22 5.78
CA LEU A 103 -4.75 26.71 6.58
C LEU A 103 -3.39 27.10 6.00
N LYS A 104 -3.24 27.12 4.67
CA LYS A 104 -2.02 27.62 4.03
C LYS A 104 -1.76 29.07 4.39
N ALA A 105 -2.78 29.93 4.31
CA ALA A 105 -2.65 31.36 4.59
C ALA A 105 -2.22 31.62 6.04
N ASP A 106 -2.78 30.86 7.00
CA ASP A 106 -2.46 31.01 8.42
C ASP A 106 -1.04 30.55 8.79
N HIS A 107 -0.43 29.68 7.97
CA HIS A 107 0.86 29.06 8.25
C HIS A 107 2.02 29.53 7.35
N ASN A 108 1.79 30.53 6.47
CA ASN A 108 2.83 31.14 5.60
C ASN A 108 3.67 30.13 4.78
N MET A 109 3.04 29.07 4.27
CA MET A 109 3.73 28.05 3.48
C MET A 109 3.80 28.44 2.00
N ASN A 110 4.94 29.02 1.60
CA ASN A 110 5.15 29.56 0.26
C ASN A 110 5.37 28.50 -0.82
N ASN A 111 5.79 27.30 -0.43
CA ASN A 111 6.03 26.16 -1.33
C ASN A 111 4.82 25.21 -1.44
N VAL A 112 3.63 25.67 -1.04
CA VAL A 112 2.36 24.93 -1.15
C VAL A 112 1.44 25.63 -2.14
N GLU A 113 0.75 24.89 -2.99
CA GLU A 113 -0.29 25.39 -3.89
C GLU A 113 -1.53 24.50 -3.84
N PHE A 114 -2.71 25.10 -4.03
CA PHE A 114 -3.96 24.35 -4.19
C PHE A 114 -4.65 24.78 -5.48
N VAL A 115 -5.09 23.80 -6.26
CA VAL A 115 -5.75 24.00 -7.56
C VAL A 115 -7.17 23.42 -7.52
N GLU A 116 -8.16 24.20 -7.94
CA GLU A 116 -9.51 23.67 -8.13
C GLU A 116 -9.54 22.73 -9.33
N SER A 117 -9.70 21.44 -9.10
CA SER A 117 -9.87 20.50 -10.20
C SER A 117 -10.52 19.21 -9.75
N ARG A 118 -10.93 18.40 -10.73
CA ARG A 118 -11.27 16.99 -10.50
C ARG A 118 -10.01 16.18 -10.79
N ILE A 119 -9.76 15.10 -10.04
CA ILE A 119 -8.63 14.19 -10.32
C ILE A 119 -8.72 13.51 -11.70
N THR A 120 -9.87 13.61 -12.39
CA THR A 120 -10.07 13.14 -13.76
C THR A 120 -9.72 14.19 -14.82
N ASN A 121 -9.49 15.45 -14.43
CA ASN A 121 -9.08 16.55 -15.29
C ASN A 121 -8.47 17.68 -14.45
N ILE A 122 -7.14 17.63 -14.27
CA ILE A 122 -6.39 18.52 -13.40
C ILE A 122 -5.88 19.70 -14.22
N ALA A 123 -6.21 20.92 -13.78
CA ALA A 123 -5.85 22.18 -14.46
C ALA A 123 -4.38 22.56 -14.24
N LEU A 124 -3.47 21.65 -14.60
CA LEU A 124 -2.02 21.79 -14.55
C LEU A 124 -1.41 21.34 -15.89
N GLU A 125 -0.24 21.90 -16.21
CA GLU A 125 0.51 21.55 -17.41
C GLU A 125 1.06 20.11 -17.36
N ASP A 126 1.27 19.52 -18.52
CA ASP A 126 1.89 18.21 -18.68
C ASP A 126 3.32 18.20 -18.11
N ASN A 127 3.79 17.03 -17.66
CA ASN A 127 5.18 16.82 -17.22
C ASN A 127 5.67 17.85 -16.18
N ILE A 128 4.83 18.22 -15.22
CA ILE A 128 5.15 19.18 -14.16
C ILE A 128 5.63 18.50 -12.87
N ALA A 129 5.20 17.26 -12.60
CA ALA A 129 5.42 16.59 -11.32
C ALA A 129 6.59 15.60 -11.37
N ASP A 130 7.44 15.62 -10.34
CA ASP A 130 8.44 14.58 -10.09
C ASP A 130 7.81 13.38 -9.36
N CYS A 131 6.83 13.66 -8.49
CA CYS A 131 6.06 12.64 -7.80
C CYS A 131 4.56 12.99 -7.73
N ILE A 132 3.71 11.99 -7.90
CA ILE A 132 2.28 12.09 -7.61
C ILE A 132 1.92 11.11 -6.50
N ILE A 133 1.18 11.58 -5.50
CA ILE A 133 0.65 10.77 -4.41
C ILE A 133 -0.88 10.79 -4.40
N SER A 134 -1.49 9.75 -3.87
CA SER A 134 -2.95 9.68 -3.65
C SER A 134 -3.25 8.76 -2.47
N ASN A 135 -4.26 9.13 -1.68
CA ASN A 135 -4.67 8.40 -0.49
C ASN A 135 -6.19 8.14 -0.54
N CYS A 136 -6.60 6.94 -0.95
CA CYS A 136 -7.99 6.45 -1.03
C CYS A 136 -9.01 7.22 -1.88
N VAL A 137 -8.61 8.27 -2.60
CA VAL A 137 -9.58 9.11 -3.34
C VAL A 137 -10.02 8.48 -4.66
N ILE A 138 -9.20 7.63 -5.28
CA ILE A 138 -9.52 7.03 -6.59
C ILE A 138 -10.74 6.10 -6.50
N ASN A 139 -10.96 5.46 -5.35
CA ASN A 139 -12.16 4.66 -5.09
C ASN A 139 -13.46 5.48 -5.07
N LEU A 140 -13.38 6.80 -4.92
CA LEU A 140 -14.55 7.68 -4.95
C LEU A 140 -14.93 8.09 -6.38
N VAL A 141 -14.04 7.86 -7.35
CA VAL A 141 -14.30 8.16 -8.77
C VAL A 141 -15.24 7.11 -9.36
N PRO A 142 -16.29 7.52 -10.10
CA PRO A 142 -17.15 6.61 -10.82
C PRO A 142 -16.34 5.65 -11.69
N ARG A 143 -16.77 4.39 -11.73
CA ARG A 143 -16.06 3.30 -12.41
C ARG A 143 -15.59 3.69 -13.82
N ASP A 144 -16.48 4.29 -14.60
CA ASP A 144 -16.24 4.61 -16.02
C ASP A 144 -15.23 5.75 -16.23
N GLU A 145 -14.89 6.49 -15.17
CA GLU A 145 -13.95 7.60 -15.19
C GLU A 145 -12.59 7.24 -14.58
N LYS A 146 -12.44 6.05 -13.98
CA LYS A 146 -11.19 5.67 -13.29
C LYS A 146 -9.99 5.65 -14.21
N GLN A 147 -10.12 5.15 -15.43
CA GLN A 147 -9.03 5.18 -16.41
C GLN A 147 -8.51 6.61 -16.67
N GLN A 148 -9.40 7.61 -16.64
CA GLN A 148 -9.02 9.00 -16.86
C GLN A 148 -8.09 9.51 -15.75
N VAL A 149 -8.29 9.08 -14.51
CA VAL A 149 -7.39 9.42 -13.39
C VAL A 149 -5.97 8.97 -13.66
N PHE A 150 -5.78 7.72 -14.11
CA PHE A 150 -4.44 7.21 -14.40
C PHE A 150 -3.82 7.89 -15.62
N ASN A 151 -4.64 8.26 -16.62
CA ASN A 151 -4.17 9.06 -17.75
C ASN A 151 -3.68 10.44 -17.30
N GLU A 152 -4.39 11.09 -16.38
CA GLU A 152 -3.98 12.38 -15.79
C GLU A 152 -2.70 12.25 -14.97
N ILE A 153 -2.60 11.20 -14.14
CA ILE A 153 -1.36 10.88 -13.40
C ILE A 153 -0.18 10.77 -14.39
N PHE A 154 -0.36 9.98 -15.45
CA PHE A 154 0.71 9.79 -16.44
C PHE A 154 1.04 11.07 -17.21
N ARG A 155 0.03 11.88 -17.57
CA ARG A 155 0.20 13.17 -18.26
C ARG A 155 1.01 14.17 -17.42
N LEU A 156 0.67 14.30 -16.14
CA LEU A 156 1.28 15.26 -15.21
C LEU A 156 2.71 14.88 -14.80
N LEU A 157 3.04 13.59 -14.74
CA LEU A 157 4.38 13.15 -14.39
C LEU A 157 5.40 13.55 -15.46
N LYS A 158 6.56 14.07 -15.02
CA LYS A 158 7.76 14.17 -15.86
C LYS A 158 8.22 12.79 -16.32
N PRO A 159 8.92 12.67 -17.46
CA PRO A 159 9.71 11.48 -17.74
C PRO A 159 10.70 11.22 -16.61
N GLY A 160 10.72 10.01 -16.07
CA GLY A 160 11.46 9.62 -14.87
C GLY A 160 10.73 9.90 -13.54
N GLY A 161 9.59 10.59 -13.58
CA GLY A 161 8.72 10.81 -12.44
C GLY A 161 7.99 9.54 -12.01
N ARG A 162 7.45 9.56 -10.78
CA ARG A 162 6.84 8.38 -10.14
C ARG A 162 5.51 8.66 -9.48
N VAL A 163 4.65 7.65 -9.44
CA VAL A 163 3.40 7.69 -8.68
C VAL A 163 3.50 6.74 -7.48
N ALA A 164 2.97 7.16 -6.33
CA ALA A 164 2.82 6.36 -5.12
C ALA A 164 1.41 6.53 -4.55
N ILE A 165 0.60 5.47 -4.62
CA ILE A 165 -0.81 5.49 -4.21
C ILE A 165 -0.99 4.51 -3.06
N SER A 166 -1.79 4.91 -2.08
CA SER A 166 -2.40 4.01 -1.10
C SER A 166 -3.89 3.93 -1.38
N ASP A 167 -4.42 2.74 -1.62
CA ASP A 167 -5.84 2.56 -1.96
C ASP A 167 -6.40 1.22 -1.47
N ILE A 168 -7.72 1.12 -1.35
CA ILE A 168 -8.39 -0.14 -1.02
C ILE A 168 -8.75 -0.85 -2.33
N LEU A 169 -8.31 -2.10 -2.52
CA LEU A 169 -8.67 -2.89 -3.70
C LEU A 169 -9.45 -4.13 -3.32
N ALA A 170 -10.35 -4.54 -4.20
CA ALA A 170 -11.09 -5.78 -4.06
C ALA A 170 -10.24 -6.98 -4.53
N LYS A 171 -10.06 -7.97 -3.65
CA LYS A 171 -9.36 -9.23 -3.92
C LYS A 171 -10.18 -10.15 -4.85
N LYS A 172 -11.51 -10.01 -4.83
CA LYS A 172 -12.47 -10.83 -5.59
C LYS A 172 -13.69 -10.00 -6.01
N PRO A 173 -14.54 -10.48 -6.93
CA PRO A 173 -15.72 -9.74 -7.35
C PRO A 173 -16.63 -9.43 -6.15
N VAL A 174 -16.92 -8.16 -5.93
CA VAL A 174 -17.73 -7.68 -4.80
C VAL A 174 -19.22 -7.98 -5.04
N SER A 175 -19.96 -8.32 -3.97
CA SER A 175 -21.40 -8.58 -4.00
C SER A 175 -22.21 -7.34 -4.41
N ASP A 176 -23.41 -7.55 -4.96
CA ASP A 176 -24.28 -6.42 -5.38
C ASP A 176 -24.79 -5.59 -4.20
N HIS A 177 -24.98 -6.20 -3.02
CA HIS A 177 -25.42 -5.45 -1.84
C HIS A 177 -24.34 -4.48 -1.34
N ILE A 178 -23.06 -4.87 -1.38
CA ILE A 178 -21.94 -3.97 -1.05
C ILE A 178 -21.83 -2.88 -2.13
N LYS A 179 -21.82 -3.25 -3.42
CA LYS A 179 -21.68 -2.31 -4.54
C LYS A 179 -22.76 -1.21 -4.56
N ASN A 180 -23.97 -1.53 -4.11
CA ASN A 180 -25.10 -0.61 -4.12
C ASN A 180 -25.25 0.19 -2.81
N SER A 181 -24.42 -0.05 -1.80
CA SER A 181 -24.43 0.77 -0.57
C SER A 181 -23.66 2.07 -0.80
N MET A 182 -24.37 3.20 -0.71
CA MET A 182 -23.74 4.52 -0.75
C MET A 182 -22.88 4.79 0.50
N ALA A 183 -23.24 4.21 1.65
CA ALA A 183 -22.44 4.33 2.87
C ALA A 183 -21.07 3.68 2.70
N LEU A 184 -21.04 2.46 2.14
CA LEU A 184 -19.80 1.76 1.80
C LEU A 184 -19.05 2.44 0.64
N TYR A 185 -19.75 3.11 -0.28
CA TYR A 185 -19.11 3.86 -1.35
C TYR A 185 -18.32 5.06 -0.82
N VAL A 186 -18.93 5.92 -0.01
CA VAL A 186 -18.24 7.07 0.58
C VAL A 186 -17.21 6.69 1.66
N GLY A 187 -17.17 5.41 2.05
CA GLY A 187 -16.11 4.81 2.87
C GLY A 187 -15.00 4.15 2.05
N CYS A 188 -14.92 4.39 0.74
CA CYS A 188 -13.92 3.83 -0.18
C CYS A 188 -13.97 2.29 -0.36
N ILE A 189 -15.06 1.63 0.07
CA ILE A 189 -15.23 0.17 -0.02
C ILE A 189 -15.99 -0.23 -1.28
N ALA A 190 -17.24 0.21 -1.44
CA ALA A 190 -18.09 -0.19 -2.57
C ALA A 190 -17.55 0.30 -3.91
N GLY A 191 -16.78 1.39 -3.86
CA GLY A 191 -16.09 1.96 -5.00
C GLY A 191 -14.74 1.29 -5.31
N ALA A 192 -14.25 0.32 -4.54
CA ALA A 192 -12.96 -0.32 -4.80
C ALA A 192 -12.97 -1.12 -6.12
N SER A 193 -11.97 -0.87 -6.97
CA SER A 193 -11.74 -1.72 -8.15
C SER A 193 -11.12 -3.06 -7.74
N GLN A 194 -11.26 -4.08 -8.57
CA GLN A 194 -10.47 -5.29 -8.39
C GLN A 194 -8.99 -5.04 -8.71
N VAL A 195 -8.10 -5.83 -8.09
CA VAL A 195 -6.64 -5.71 -8.30
C VAL A 195 -6.28 -5.75 -9.79
N PHE A 196 -6.87 -6.68 -10.56
CA PHE A 196 -6.57 -6.79 -11.99
C PHE A 196 -7.09 -5.59 -12.80
N GLU A 197 -8.23 -4.98 -12.43
CA GLU A 197 -8.75 -3.79 -13.11
C GLU A 197 -7.82 -2.61 -12.86
N TYR A 198 -7.33 -2.47 -11.62
CA TYR A 198 -6.38 -1.43 -11.25
C TYR A 198 -5.06 -1.57 -12.00
N GLU A 199 -4.53 -2.79 -12.11
CA GLU A 199 -3.35 -3.09 -12.92
C GLU A 199 -3.56 -2.68 -14.38
N GLN A 200 -4.72 -2.99 -14.96
CA GLN A 200 -5.07 -2.58 -16.31
C GLN A 200 -5.10 -1.05 -16.45
N TYR A 201 -5.72 -0.32 -15.51
CA TYR A 201 -5.77 1.13 -15.59
C TYR A 201 -4.37 1.75 -15.61
N VAL A 202 -3.49 1.27 -14.72
CA VAL A 202 -2.11 1.73 -14.61
C VAL A 202 -1.32 1.39 -15.88
N ARG A 203 -1.43 0.16 -16.39
CA ARG A 203 -0.75 -0.25 -17.64
C ARG A 203 -1.24 0.53 -18.86
N ASN A 204 -2.55 0.68 -19.00
CA ASN A 204 -3.15 1.41 -20.13
C ASN A 204 -2.76 2.89 -20.16
N ALA A 205 -2.49 3.49 -19.00
CA ALA A 205 -1.99 4.86 -18.93
C ALA A 205 -0.54 5.00 -19.43
N GLY A 206 0.23 3.90 -19.48
CA GLY A 206 1.60 3.87 -20.00
C GLY A 206 2.66 3.41 -19.01
N PHE A 207 2.29 2.89 -17.84
CA PHE A 207 3.25 2.32 -16.89
C PHE A 207 3.54 0.86 -17.23
N GLU A 208 4.81 0.55 -17.56
CA GLU A 208 5.19 -0.78 -18.06
C GLU A 208 5.30 -1.85 -16.96
N ASP A 209 5.73 -1.49 -15.75
CA ASP A 209 5.98 -2.44 -14.65
C ASP A 209 5.51 -1.88 -13.29
N PRO A 210 4.20 -1.66 -13.09
CA PRO A 210 3.71 -1.14 -11.83
C PRO A 210 3.84 -2.18 -10.70
N LEU A 211 4.28 -1.73 -9.53
CA LEU A 211 4.18 -2.49 -8.30
C LEU A 211 2.78 -2.30 -7.73
N ILE A 212 2.08 -3.40 -7.46
CA ILE A 212 0.81 -3.42 -6.71
C ILE A 212 0.97 -4.47 -5.62
N ALA A 213 1.00 -4.05 -4.36
CA ALA A 213 1.27 -4.93 -3.22
C ALA A 213 0.26 -4.70 -2.09
N ASP A 214 -0.34 -5.79 -1.60
CA ASP A 214 -1.16 -5.78 -0.40
C ASP A 214 -0.26 -5.48 0.81
N THR A 215 -0.65 -4.53 1.65
CA THR A 215 0.09 -4.13 2.84
C THR A 215 -0.16 -5.07 4.02
N GLY A 216 -1.22 -5.88 3.97
CA GLY A 216 -1.68 -6.71 5.08
C GLY A 216 -2.30 -5.92 6.24
N SER A 217 -2.65 -4.65 6.01
CA SER A 217 -3.33 -3.82 7.01
C SER A 217 -4.75 -4.32 7.29
N ASP A 218 -5.15 -4.36 8.55
CA ASP A 218 -6.50 -4.76 8.97
C ASP A 218 -7.50 -3.64 8.67
N LEU A 219 -8.40 -3.88 7.71
CA LEU A 219 -9.43 -2.92 7.33
C LEU A 219 -10.62 -2.86 8.30
N ASN A 220 -10.75 -3.82 9.23
CA ASN A 220 -11.82 -3.79 10.22
C ASN A 220 -11.68 -2.62 11.21
N VAL A 221 -10.53 -1.92 11.22
CA VAL A 221 -10.35 -0.66 11.97
C VAL A 221 -11.39 0.41 11.57
N TYR A 222 -11.92 0.38 10.35
CA TYR A 222 -12.99 1.29 9.92
C TYR A 222 -14.37 0.95 10.50
N LEU A 223 -14.55 -0.26 11.01
CA LEU A 223 -15.79 -0.74 11.62
C LEU A 223 -15.76 -0.66 13.14
N ASP A 224 -14.60 -0.39 13.72
CA ASP A 224 -14.43 -0.32 15.16
C ASP A 224 -14.98 0.99 15.73
N ASP A 225 -16.15 0.90 16.37
CA ASP A 225 -16.83 2.00 17.06
C ASP A 225 -16.00 2.55 18.25
N SER A 226 -14.94 1.85 18.71
CA SER A 226 -14.11 2.27 19.85
C SER A 226 -13.19 3.47 19.54
N ALA A 227 -13.01 3.82 18.26
CA ALA A 227 -12.22 4.99 17.84
C ALA A 227 -12.99 6.32 17.97
N GLY A 228 -14.31 6.32 18.15
CA GLY A 228 -15.09 7.54 18.37
C GLY A 228 -15.18 8.46 17.14
N GLY A 229 -15.32 7.87 15.94
CA GLY A 229 -15.51 8.63 14.70
C GLY A 229 -16.80 9.44 14.70
N CYS A 230 -16.69 10.73 14.34
CA CYS A 230 -17.76 11.74 14.38
C CYS A 230 -18.96 11.47 13.44
N CYS A 231 -19.11 10.30 12.83
CA CYS A 231 -20.13 10.09 11.80
C CYS A 231 -20.81 8.72 11.89
N SER A 232 -22.14 8.76 11.87
CA SER A 232 -23.09 7.64 11.66
C SER A 232 -22.73 6.66 10.53
N ALA A 233 -21.72 6.96 9.70
CA ALA A 233 -21.26 6.13 8.61
C ALA A 233 -20.68 4.80 9.10
N THR A 234 -19.95 4.73 10.23
CA THR A 234 -19.41 3.44 10.71
C THR A 234 -20.50 2.45 11.09
N LYS A 235 -21.54 2.91 11.80
CA LYS A 235 -22.71 2.09 12.14
C LYS A 235 -23.52 1.66 10.92
N THR A 236 -23.70 2.56 9.96
CA THR A 236 -24.41 2.25 8.70
C THR A 236 -23.58 1.34 7.79
N MET A 237 -22.25 1.50 7.74
CA MET A 237 -21.36 0.60 7.00
C MET A 237 -21.35 -0.79 7.62
N ALA A 238 -21.25 -0.90 8.95
CA ALA A 238 -21.31 -2.17 9.66
C ALA A 238 -22.66 -2.88 9.45
N SER A 239 -23.79 -2.14 9.44
CA SER A 239 -25.09 -2.72 9.11
C SER A 239 -25.18 -3.18 7.66
N ASP A 240 -24.65 -2.39 6.72
CA ASP A 240 -24.71 -2.68 5.29
C ASP A 240 -23.79 -3.84 4.87
N LEU A 241 -22.73 -4.11 5.64
CA LEU A 241 -21.86 -5.30 5.48
C LEU A 241 -22.51 -6.58 6.02
N ASN A 242 -23.60 -6.49 6.78
CA ASN A 242 -24.39 -7.63 7.26
C ASN A 242 -23.56 -8.76 7.93
N GLY A 243 -22.53 -8.39 8.70
CA GLY A 243 -21.66 -9.32 9.42
C GLY A 243 -20.53 -9.96 8.58
N GLU A 244 -20.33 -9.52 7.34
CA GLU A 244 -19.19 -9.93 6.52
C GLU A 244 -17.89 -9.24 6.97
N ASP A 245 -16.77 -9.98 6.96
CA ASP A 245 -15.43 -9.44 7.25
C ASP A 245 -14.89 -8.67 6.03
N LEU A 246 -14.50 -7.41 6.20
CA LEU A 246 -13.95 -6.61 5.11
C LEU A 246 -12.68 -7.22 4.51
N ASN A 247 -11.85 -7.86 5.34
CA ASN A 247 -10.57 -8.40 4.90
C ASN A 247 -10.72 -9.62 3.97
N ASP A 248 -11.88 -10.28 3.97
CA ASP A 248 -12.21 -11.39 3.07
C ASP A 248 -12.42 -10.93 1.62
N TRP A 249 -12.78 -9.65 1.43
CA TRP A 249 -13.14 -9.07 0.14
C TRP A 249 -12.12 -8.04 -0.33
N PHE A 250 -11.53 -7.30 0.60
CA PHE A 250 -10.70 -6.14 0.32
C PHE A 250 -9.32 -6.26 0.98
N GLY A 251 -8.37 -5.48 0.49
CA GLY A 251 -7.08 -5.24 1.13
C GLY A 251 -6.68 -3.77 0.96
N SER A 252 -5.77 -3.29 1.80
CA SER A 252 -5.08 -2.03 1.55
C SER A 252 -3.86 -2.31 0.70
N PHE A 253 -3.71 -1.55 -0.39
CA PHE A 253 -2.65 -1.75 -1.37
C PHE A 253 -1.79 -0.51 -1.49
N THR A 254 -0.50 -0.75 -1.61
CA THR A 254 0.44 0.22 -2.14
C THR A 254 0.58 -0.02 -3.63
N ILE A 255 0.41 1.05 -4.42
CA ILE A 255 0.62 1.04 -5.86
C ILE A 255 1.73 2.03 -6.19
N TYR A 256 2.72 1.58 -6.95
CA TYR A 256 3.87 2.39 -7.33
C TYR A 256 4.21 2.19 -8.80
N GLY A 257 4.47 3.27 -9.52
CA GLY A 257 4.80 3.23 -10.94
C GLY A 257 5.79 4.32 -11.32
N ILE A 258 6.63 4.05 -12.32
CA ILE A 258 7.57 5.03 -12.88
C ILE A 258 7.18 5.29 -14.33
N LYS A 259 7.05 6.58 -14.69
CA LYS A 259 6.94 7.00 -16.08
C LYS A 259 8.33 6.91 -16.70
N LYS A 260 8.61 5.88 -17.50
CA LYS A 260 9.94 5.67 -18.10
C LYS A 260 10.34 6.87 -18.96
N THR A 261 11.65 7.15 -18.99
CA THR A 261 12.22 8.12 -19.94
C THR A 261 12.30 7.50 -21.33
N SER A 262 12.28 8.32 -22.39
CA SER A 262 12.38 7.84 -23.78
C SER A 262 13.62 6.97 -24.04
N LEU A 263 14.73 7.22 -23.34
CA LEU A 263 15.95 6.40 -23.38
C LEU A 263 15.79 5.01 -22.74
N GLN A 264 15.05 4.91 -21.63
CA GLN A 264 14.77 3.63 -20.96
C GLN A 264 13.84 2.76 -21.80
N THR A 265 12.81 3.34 -22.40
CA THR A 265 11.90 2.63 -23.31
C THR A 265 12.65 2.05 -24.53
N LEU A 266 13.64 2.78 -25.06
CA LEU A 266 14.49 2.30 -26.16
C LEU A 266 15.47 1.19 -25.75
N GLN A 267 16.03 1.28 -24.53
CA GLN A 267 16.91 0.23 -24.01
C GLN A 267 16.17 -1.09 -23.76
N ASP A 268 14.95 -1.03 -23.22
CA ASP A 268 14.12 -2.22 -23.00
C ASP A 268 13.68 -2.86 -24.32
N TYR A 269 13.36 -2.05 -25.34
CA TYR A 269 13.10 -2.55 -26.70
C TYR A 269 14.31 -3.25 -27.33
N SER A 270 15.53 -2.80 -26.99
CA SER A 270 16.79 -3.38 -27.47
C SER A 270 17.23 -4.63 -26.70
N LEU A 271 16.59 -4.96 -25.58
CA LEU A 271 16.88 -6.14 -24.74
C LEU A 271 15.93 -7.33 -25.00
N SER A 272 15.02 -7.20 -25.97
CA SER A 272 14.23 -8.29 -26.55
C SER A 272 15.14 -9.30 -27.29
N PRO A 273 14.94 -10.63 -27.16
CA PRO A 273 16.00 -11.61 -27.45
C PRO A 273 16.15 -11.92 -28.94
N GLU A 274 17.16 -11.35 -29.58
CA GLU A 274 17.90 -11.95 -30.71
C GLU A 274 19.40 -11.82 -30.41
N PRO A 275 20.24 -12.81 -30.76
CA PRO A 275 21.58 -12.93 -30.22
C PRO A 275 22.53 -12.06 -31.04
N ILE A 276 23.21 -11.07 -30.45
CA ILE A 276 24.56 -10.69 -30.91
C ILE A 276 25.36 -10.05 -29.78
N GLN A 277 26.51 -10.67 -29.59
CA GLN A 277 27.71 -10.29 -28.85
C GLN A 277 28.15 -8.83 -29.08
N THR A 278 28.75 -8.26 -28.03
CA THR A 278 29.77 -7.18 -28.06
C THR A 278 29.27 -5.73 -27.98
N LEU A 279 29.13 -5.22 -26.75
CA LEU A 279 29.63 -3.91 -26.27
C LEU A 279 29.07 -3.63 -24.87
N ILE A 280 29.68 -4.24 -23.84
CA ILE A 280 29.48 -3.82 -22.45
C ILE A 280 30.83 -3.44 -21.90
N THR A 281 31.13 -2.16 -21.92
CA THR A 281 32.10 -1.55 -21.01
C THR A 281 31.68 -0.10 -20.85
N THR A 282 31.58 0.35 -19.60
CA THR A 282 31.41 1.74 -19.11
C THR A 282 30.02 2.35 -18.86
N ALA A 283 28.94 1.59 -18.64
CA ALA A 283 27.67 2.20 -18.18
C ALA A 283 26.80 1.33 -17.25
N THR A 284 27.38 0.66 -16.25
CA THR A 284 26.60 -0.05 -15.21
C THR A 284 27.27 0.07 -13.84
N MET A 285 27.20 1.25 -13.23
CA MET A 285 27.45 1.39 -11.78
C MET A 285 26.42 2.23 -11.03
N VAL A 286 25.31 2.60 -11.66
CA VAL A 286 24.23 3.31 -10.97
C VAL A 286 22.88 2.71 -11.38
N SER A 287 22.48 1.59 -10.75
CA SER A 287 21.02 1.27 -10.61
C SER A 287 20.72 0.06 -9.72
N LEU A 288 21.65 -0.86 -9.44
CA LEU A 288 21.30 -2.01 -8.56
C LEU A 288 21.17 -1.62 -7.09
N SER A 289 21.93 -0.63 -6.62
CA SER A 289 21.88 -0.21 -5.21
C SER A 289 20.56 0.47 -4.84
N TYR A 290 19.91 1.17 -5.78
CA TYR A 290 18.63 1.85 -5.52
C TYR A 290 17.45 0.88 -5.48
N VAL A 291 17.46 -0.16 -6.33
CA VAL A 291 16.42 -1.21 -6.31
C VAL A 291 16.57 -2.09 -5.05
N ILE A 292 17.81 -2.38 -4.62
CA ILE A 292 18.07 -3.12 -3.39
C ILE A 292 17.68 -2.30 -2.15
N TYR A 293 17.94 -0.98 -2.13
CA TYR A 293 17.51 -0.14 -1.01
C TYR A 293 15.98 0.03 -0.95
N ALA A 294 15.31 0.20 -2.09
CA ALA A 294 13.84 0.25 -2.16
C ALA A 294 13.19 -1.08 -1.76
N LEU A 295 13.80 -2.23 -2.11
CA LEU A 295 13.35 -3.55 -1.65
C LEU A 295 13.65 -3.82 -0.17
N SER A 296 14.71 -3.22 0.38
CA SER A 296 15.09 -3.41 1.79
C SER A 296 14.29 -2.54 2.78
N ALA A 297 13.64 -1.48 2.31
CA ALA A 297 12.84 -0.58 3.14
C ALA A 297 11.32 -0.80 3.05
N ILE A 298 10.84 -1.57 2.07
CA ILE A 298 9.40 -1.85 1.87
C ILE A 298 9.03 -3.30 2.28
N ALA A 299 10.01 -4.15 2.57
CA ALA A 299 9.75 -5.50 3.07
C ALA A 299 9.68 -5.55 4.60
N SER A 300 8.56 -5.10 5.17
CA SER A 300 7.94 -5.84 6.27
C SER A 300 7.19 -7.08 5.76
N VAL A 301 7.44 -7.52 4.53
CA VAL A 301 7.23 -8.90 4.13
C VAL A 301 8.21 -9.72 4.98
N GLN A 302 7.70 -10.30 6.05
CA GLN A 302 8.45 -11.29 6.81
C GLN A 302 8.64 -12.50 5.87
N ALA A 303 9.66 -12.43 5.02
CA ALA A 303 10.04 -13.50 4.09
C ALA A 303 10.01 -14.81 4.87
N CYS A 304 9.29 -15.84 4.38
CA CYS A 304 9.12 -17.10 5.10
C CYS A 304 10.46 -17.57 5.68
N LYS A 305 10.65 -17.35 6.98
CA LYS A 305 11.93 -17.65 7.62
C LYS A 305 11.87 -19.10 8.05
N LYS A 306 12.80 -19.92 7.54
CA LYS A 306 12.90 -21.31 7.97
C LYS A 306 13.29 -21.32 9.45
N THR A 307 12.35 -21.76 10.27
CA THR A 307 12.47 -21.82 11.72
C THR A 307 13.04 -23.16 12.16
N CYS A 308 12.62 -24.25 11.49
CA CYS A 308 13.12 -25.60 11.71
C CYS A 308 13.76 -26.16 10.43
N THR A 309 15.00 -26.61 10.53
CA THR A 309 15.77 -27.16 9.40
C THR A 309 16.58 -28.39 9.80
N ALA A 310 16.90 -29.25 8.83
CA ALA A 310 17.77 -30.41 9.05
C ALA A 310 19.17 -29.97 9.47
N THR A 311 19.71 -30.60 10.51
CA THR A 311 21.07 -30.40 11.03
C THR A 311 21.94 -31.64 10.89
N GLY A 312 21.37 -32.80 10.55
CA GLY A 312 22.13 -34.00 10.29
C GLY A 312 21.31 -35.10 9.64
N ASP A 313 21.99 -35.90 8.81
CA ASP A 313 21.47 -37.09 8.16
C ASP A 313 22.46 -38.24 8.37
N SER A 314 22.07 -39.26 9.14
CA SER A 314 22.88 -40.45 9.40
C SER A 314 22.44 -41.67 8.58
N GLY A 315 21.70 -41.46 7.49
CA GLY A 315 21.20 -42.50 6.59
C GLY A 315 19.95 -43.23 7.09
N THR A 316 19.83 -43.46 8.41
CA THR A 316 18.64 -44.06 9.05
C THR A 316 17.86 -43.08 9.92
N THR A 317 18.47 -41.95 10.28
CA THR A 317 17.90 -40.95 11.18
C THR A 317 18.15 -39.55 10.64
N CYS A 318 17.13 -38.70 10.72
CA CYS A 318 17.22 -37.27 10.47
C CYS A 318 17.18 -36.51 11.79
N SER A 319 18.05 -35.51 11.92
CA SER A 319 18.08 -34.59 13.04
C SER A 319 17.74 -33.18 12.55
N TYR A 320 16.91 -32.46 13.31
CA TYR A 320 16.47 -31.10 13.02
C TYR A 320 16.68 -30.20 14.24
N SER A 321 16.90 -28.92 13.99
CA SER A 321 16.95 -27.89 15.03
C SER A 321 16.02 -26.73 14.66
N CYS A 322 15.30 -26.22 15.66
CA CYS A 322 14.42 -25.08 15.54
C CYS A 322 14.99 -23.86 16.29
N SER A 323 14.85 -22.67 15.73
CA SER A 323 15.35 -21.43 16.35
C SER A 323 14.27 -20.34 16.35
N GLN A 324 14.35 -19.36 17.24
CA GLN A 324 13.36 -18.28 17.31
C GLN A 324 13.71 -17.21 16.27
N VAL A 325 13.26 -17.42 15.03
CA VAL A 325 13.55 -16.51 13.90
C VAL A 325 12.41 -15.50 13.66
N CYS A 326 11.19 -15.83 14.07
CA CYS A 326 10.05 -14.90 14.10
C CYS A 326 9.76 -14.44 15.52
N SER A 327 9.45 -13.15 15.71
CA SER A 327 9.11 -12.56 17.00
C SER A 327 7.84 -13.15 17.62
N SER A 328 6.94 -13.69 16.81
CA SER A 328 5.64 -14.23 17.21
C SER A 328 5.65 -15.67 17.71
N ILE A 329 6.75 -16.41 17.59
CA ILE A 329 6.81 -17.83 17.98
C ILE A 329 8.15 -18.23 18.60
N SER A 330 8.13 -18.88 19.76
CA SER A 330 9.34 -19.40 20.40
C SER A 330 9.89 -20.64 19.69
N ALA A 331 11.19 -20.90 19.84
CA ALA A 331 11.83 -22.11 19.26
C ALA A 331 11.15 -23.42 19.72
N ASN A 332 10.65 -23.45 20.96
CA ASN A 332 9.93 -24.62 21.51
C ASN A 332 8.57 -24.79 20.83
N SER A 333 7.82 -23.70 20.65
CA SER A 333 6.52 -23.72 19.97
C SER A 333 6.67 -24.13 18.50
N ALA A 334 7.65 -23.57 17.79
CA ALA A 334 7.98 -23.98 16.43
C ALA A 334 8.35 -25.47 16.33
N ARG A 335 9.17 -25.96 17.27
CA ARG A 335 9.54 -27.39 17.36
C ARG A 335 8.32 -28.29 17.55
N ASN A 336 7.37 -27.91 18.41
CA ASN A 336 6.17 -28.71 18.66
C ASN A 336 5.27 -28.77 17.42
N THR A 337 5.05 -27.64 16.75
CA THR A 337 4.27 -27.57 15.51
C THR A 337 4.90 -28.40 14.40
N PHE A 338 6.22 -28.27 14.20
CA PHE A 338 6.94 -29.06 13.20
C PHE A 338 6.92 -30.56 13.51
N LEU A 339 7.13 -30.95 14.76
CA LEU A 339 7.05 -32.35 15.20
C LEU A 339 5.66 -32.95 14.93
N ALA A 340 4.59 -32.22 15.25
CA ALA A 340 3.22 -32.68 15.02
C ALA A 340 2.94 -32.88 13.53
N ALA A 341 3.40 -31.98 12.66
CA ALA A 341 3.26 -32.12 11.22
C ALA A 341 3.99 -33.36 10.68
N LEU A 342 5.22 -33.61 11.13
CA LEU A 342 6.00 -34.79 10.75
C LEU A 342 5.32 -36.09 11.20
N GLN A 343 4.78 -36.13 12.42
CA GLN A 343 4.07 -37.29 12.96
C GLN A 343 2.74 -37.54 12.22
N ASN A 344 1.98 -36.49 11.90
CA ASN A 344 0.75 -36.59 11.10
C ASN A 344 1.02 -37.11 9.68
N GLY A 345 2.20 -36.85 9.12
CA GLY A 345 2.68 -37.48 7.89
C GLY A 345 3.01 -38.98 8.00
N GLY A 346 2.79 -39.60 9.17
CA GLY A 346 3.08 -41.01 9.43
C GLY A 346 4.54 -41.31 9.75
N ASN A 347 5.34 -40.30 10.09
CA ASN A 347 6.76 -40.48 10.38
C ASN A 347 7.00 -40.73 11.87
N SER A 348 7.97 -41.61 12.18
CA SER A 348 8.38 -41.89 13.56
C SER A 348 9.37 -40.83 14.02
N CYS A 349 8.85 -39.77 14.65
CA CYS A 349 9.63 -38.64 15.13
C CYS A 349 9.39 -38.38 16.63
N SER A 350 10.42 -37.89 17.31
CA SER A 350 10.40 -37.50 18.72
C SER A 350 11.14 -36.19 18.94
N ALA A 351 10.81 -35.51 20.05
CA ALA A 351 11.52 -34.32 20.47
C ALA A 351 12.87 -34.66 21.11
N VAL A 352 13.86 -33.79 20.90
CA VAL A 352 15.17 -33.86 21.56
C VAL A 352 15.50 -32.49 22.14
N GLY A 353 15.48 -32.37 23.47
CA GLY A 353 15.69 -31.10 24.16
C GLY A 353 14.57 -30.08 23.90
N THR A 354 14.90 -28.79 23.96
CA THR A 354 13.93 -27.69 23.85
C THR A 354 13.62 -27.28 22.41
N SER A 355 14.53 -27.56 21.47
CA SER A 355 14.46 -27.11 20.09
C SER A 355 14.75 -28.19 19.04
N GLY A 356 15.12 -29.40 19.43
CA GLY A 356 15.46 -30.48 18.50
C GLY A 356 14.29 -31.39 18.15
N VAL A 357 14.32 -31.94 16.93
CA VAL A 357 13.48 -33.06 16.49
C VAL A 357 14.39 -34.14 15.92
N GLN A 358 14.09 -35.39 16.23
CA GLN A 358 14.76 -36.53 15.62
C GLN A 358 13.72 -37.48 15.02
N CYS A 359 13.97 -37.92 13.79
CA CYS A 359 13.07 -38.79 13.05
C CYS A 359 13.80 -40.01 12.51
N ARG A 360 13.21 -41.19 12.64
CA ARG A 360 13.66 -42.38 11.93
C ARG A 360 13.12 -42.36 10.51
N LYS A 361 13.99 -42.53 9.52
CA LYS A 361 13.60 -42.57 8.11
C LYS A 361 12.72 -43.78 7.83
N THR A 362 11.58 -43.53 7.19
CA THR A 362 10.71 -44.53 6.58
C THR A 362 10.90 -44.51 5.06
N SER A 363 10.40 -45.50 4.34
CA SER A 363 10.46 -45.52 2.87
C SER A 363 9.71 -44.35 2.21
N LYS A 364 8.82 -43.67 2.94
CA LYS A 364 8.08 -42.48 2.49
C LYS A 364 8.72 -41.16 2.94
N PHE A 365 9.80 -41.22 3.71
CA PHE A 365 10.37 -40.05 4.38
C PHE A 365 11.13 -39.11 3.43
N GLY A 366 11.67 -39.61 2.30
CA GLY A 366 12.45 -38.77 1.39
C GLY A 366 13.77 -38.26 2.01
N SER A 367 14.31 -37.16 1.50
CA SER A 367 15.53 -36.54 2.03
C SER A 367 15.22 -35.78 3.32
N CYS A 368 16.15 -35.80 4.29
CA CYS A 368 15.98 -34.98 5.51
C CYS A 368 15.84 -33.48 5.18
N TYR A 369 16.47 -33.03 4.09
CA TYR A 369 16.53 -31.62 3.68
C TYR A 369 15.26 -31.12 2.98
N ASP A 370 14.35 -32.04 2.60
CA ASP A 370 13.06 -31.69 2.02
C ASP A 370 12.08 -31.18 3.09
N HIS A 371 12.35 -31.49 4.36
CA HIS A 371 11.50 -31.11 5.50
C HIS A 371 12.01 -29.84 6.16
N TYR A 372 11.15 -28.83 6.22
CA TYR A 372 11.39 -27.62 6.98
C TYR A 372 10.06 -27.03 7.46
N TRP A 373 10.13 -26.15 8.46
CA TRP A 373 8.98 -25.36 8.90
C TRP A 373 9.34 -23.89 8.83
N SER A 374 8.47 -23.08 8.23
CA SER A 374 8.68 -21.64 8.07
C SER A 374 7.62 -20.86 8.84
N CYS A 375 8.00 -19.68 9.33
CA CYS A 375 7.08 -18.75 9.97
C CYS A 375 6.94 -17.48 9.12
N GLY A 376 5.73 -16.93 9.09
CA GLY A 376 5.34 -15.76 8.29
C GLY A 376 3.89 -15.89 7.83
N SER A 377 3.25 -14.78 7.46
CA SER A 377 1.90 -14.82 6.87
C SER A 377 1.97 -15.46 5.48
N GLY A 378 1.15 -16.49 5.21
CA GLY A 378 1.16 -17.21 3.93
C GLY A 378 2.27 -18.26 3.77
N CYS A 379 2.95 -18.62 4.86
CA CYS A 379 3.85 -19.77 4.98
C CYS A 379 3.12 -20.91 5.73
#